data_AF-C1BVG8-F1
#
_entry.id   AF-C1BVG8-F1
#
_cell.length_a   1.000
_cell.length_b   1.000
_cell.length_c   1.000
_cell.angle_alpha   90.00
_cell.angle_beta   90.00
_cell.angle_gamma   90.00
#
_symmetry.space_group_name_H-M   'P 1'
#
loop_
_entity.id
_entity.type
_entity.pdbx_description
1 polymer ?
#
loop_
_entity_poly.entity_id
_entity_poly.type
_entity_poly.pdbx_seq_one_letter_code
_entity_poly.pdbx_strand_id
1 'polypeptide(L)'
;MSTARRAGNTRTRPQKHQNEFAWSFAKHKTDPTTKVIQNVVITNCCRRCTDILNWKISYGKYKPLSRPSKCVKCSNRTIKYAYHVLCTDCSLPNGLCAKCGESAEIVQDNSSE
;
A
#
# COMPACT_ATOMS: atom_id res chain seq x y z
N MET A 1 19.00 -24.65 -18.36
CA MET A 1 19.25 -24.39 -16.92
C MET A 1 20.26 -23.26 -16.80
N SER A 2 19.87 -22.09 -16.32
CA SER A 2 20.76 -20.93 -16.18
C SER A 2 21.54 -21.00 -14.86
N THR A 3 22.80 -21.38 -14.92
CA THR A 3 23.73 -21.38 -13.78
C THR A 3 24.50 -20.06 -13.71
N ALA A 4 23.83 -18.99 -13.28
CA ALA A 4 24.53 -17.73 -13.01
C ALA A 4 25.25 -17.84 -11.64
N ARG A 5 26.57 -18.01 -11.70
CA ARG A 5 27.48 -18.08 -10.55
C ARG A 5 27.45 -16.77 -9.76
N ARG A 6 27.12 -16.83 -8.47
CA ARG A 6 27.36 -15.76 -7.49
C ARG A 6 28.78 -15.90 -6.96
N ALA A 7 29.62 -14.89 -7.21
CA ALA A 7 30.72 -14.40 -6.37
C ALA A 7 31.80 -13.76 -7.27
N GLY A 8 32.17 -12.51 -6.98
CA GLY A 8 33.40 -11.94 -7.55
C GLY A 8 33.47 -10.43 -7.75
N ASN A 9 32.43 -9.64 -7.47
CA ASN A 9 32.58 -8.17 -7.51
C ASN A 9 31.57 -7.45 -6.61
N THR A 10 31.82 -7.44 -5.30
CA THR A 10 31.19 -6.46 -4.41
C THR A 10 31.71 -5.09 -4.80
N ARG A 11 30.93 -4.31 -5.56
CA ARG A 11 31.28 -2.92 -5.89
C ARG A 11 31.60 -2.17 -4.60
N THR A 12 32.82 -1.64 -4.49
CA THR A 12 33.27 -0.84 -3.35
C THR A 12 32.76 0.61 -3.40
N ARG A 13 32.49 1.14 -4.59
CA ARG A 13 31.94 2.49 -4.78
C ARG A 13 30.42 2.46 -4.94
N PRO A 14 29.71 3.44 -4.34
CA PRO A 14 28.30 3.65 -4.59
C PRO A 14 28.04 4.01 -6.07
N GLN A 15 26.79 3.90 -6.49
CA GLN A 15 26.38 4.28 -7.84
C GLN A 15 26.76 5.74 -8.12
N LYS A 16 27.40 6.02 -9.26
CA LYS A 16 27.86 7.38 -9.64
C LYS A 16 26.72 8.41 -9.66
N HIS A 17 25.51 7.97 -10.01
CA HIS A 17 24.32 8.79 -10.09
C HIS A 17 23.33 8.29 -9.05
N GLN A 18 23.35 8.89 -7.86
CA GLN A 18 22.36 8.66 -6.82
C GLN A 18 21.30 9.76 -6.88
N ASN A 19 20.07 9.43 -6.50
CA ASN A 19 19.01 10.43 -6.38
C ASN A 19 19.31 11.31 -5.15
N GLU A 20 19.36 12.62 -5.34
CA GLU A 20 19.48 13.57 -4.22
C GLU A 20 18.19 13.64 -3.38
N PHE A 21 17.04 13.44 -4.04
CA PHE A 21 15.72 13.50 -3.42
C PHE A 21 14.91 12.26 -3.76
N ALA A 22 14.03 11.85 -2.85
CA ALA A 22 13.06 10.80 -3.13
C ALA A 22 12.15 11.22 -4.29
N TRP A 23 11.80 10.26 -5.14
CA TRP A 23 10.88 10.53 -6.24
C TRP A 23 9.48 10.84 -5.69
N SER A 24 8.85 11.89 -6.22
CA SER A 24 7.48 12.30 -5.87
C SER A 24 6.64 12.50 -7.12
N PHE A 25 5.54 11.73 -7.23
CA PHE A 25 4.64 11.82 -8.38
C PHE A 25 3.87 13.15 -8.45
N ALA A 26 3.65 13.79 -7.30
CA ALA A 26 2.89 15.03 -7.22
C ALA A 26 3.60 16.24 -7.85
N LYS A 27 4.92 16.15 -8.05
CA LYS A 27 5.68 17.16 -8.79
C LYS A 27 5.41 17.11 -10.30
N HIS A 28 5.00 15.95 -10.82
CA HIS A 28 4.89 15.68 -12.25
C HIS A 28 3.45 15.48 -12.74
N LYS A 29 2.49 15.24 -11.83
CA LYS A 29 1.06 15.18 -12.13
C LYS A 29 0.33 16.31 -11.40
N THR A 30 -0.38 17.14 -12.17
CA THR A 30 -1.12 18.31 -11.64
C THR A 30 -2.64 18.06 -11.56
N ASP A 31 -3.09 16.85 -11.86
CA ASP A 31 -4.52 16.50 -11.82
C ASP A 31 -5.07 16.61 -10.37
N PRO A 32 -6.26 17.18 -10.12
CA PRO A 32 -6.93 17.11 -8.82
C PRO A 32 -6.99 15.70 -8.20
N THR A 33 -7.05 14.63 -9.00
CA THR A 33 -7.00 13.23 -8.49
C THR A 33 -5.69 12.91 -7.75
N THR A 34 -4.59 13.57 -8.13
CA THR A 34 -3.26 13.42 -7.54
C THR A 34 -3.27 13.80 -6.06
N LYS A 35 -3.92 14.92 -5.72
CA LYS A 35 -4.05 15.41 -4.34
C LYS A 35 -4.88 14.45 -3.49
N VAL A 36 -5.95 13.90 -4.07
CA VAL A 36 -6.78 12.90 -3.38
C VAL A 36 -5.95 11.67 -3.05
N ILE A 37 -5.16 11.16 -4.01
CA ILE A 37 -4.31 9.98 -3.80
C ILE A 37 -3.27 10.23 -2.70
N GLN A 38 -2.63 11.41 -2.66
CA GLN A 38 -1.63 11.74 -1.63
C GLN A 38 -2.19 11.71 -0.20
N ASN A 39 -3.45 12.10 -0.04
CA ASN A 39 -4.11 12.18 1.26
C ASN A 39 -4.80 10.87 1.67
N VAL A 40 -4.64 9.78 0.91
CA VAL A 40 -5.21 8.47 1.27
C VAL A 40 -4.47 7.92 2.48
N VAL A 41 -5.19 7.75 3.59
CA VAL A 41 -4.72 7.01 4.76
C VAL A 41 -5.12 5.55 4.64
N ILE A 42 -4.16 4.65 4.81
CA ILE A 42 -4.40 3.21 4.81
C ILE A 42 -4.72 2.78 6.23
N THR A 43 -5.90 2.17 6.42
CA THR A 43 -6.34 1.67 7.72
C THR A 43 -6.59 0.17 7.67
N ASN A 44 -6.63 -0.48 8.84
CA ASN A 44 -7.06 -1.87 9.00
C ASN A 44 -6.25 -2.90 8.19
N CYS A 45 -4.99 -2.59 7.88
CA CYS A 45 -4.08 -3.47 7.14
C CYS A 45 -2.89 -3.88 8.01
N CYS A 46 -2.36 -5.08 7.76
CA CYS A 46 -1.10 -5.50 8.36
C CYS A 46 0.07 -4.69 7.76
N ARG A 47 1.19 -4.60 8.50
CA ARG A 47 2.39 -3.82 8.10
C ARG A 47 2.79 -4.05 6.65
N ARG A 48 2.91 -5.31 6.24
CA ARG A 48 3.27 -5.69 4.86
C ARG A 48 2.30 -5.12 3.82
N CYS A 49 1.01 -5.18 4.09
CA CYS A 49 0.00 -4.66 3.19
C CYS A 49 -0.01 -3.14 3.15
N THR A 50 0.21 -2.50 4.30
CA THR A 50 0.39 -1.05 4.42
C THR A 50 1.58 -0.58 3.59
N ASP A 51 2.73 -1.25 3.66
CA ASP A 51 3.91 -0.91 2.85
C ASP A 51 3.63 -0.98 1.35
N ILE A 52 2.93 -2.03 0.90
CA ILE A 52 2.55 -2.21 -0.50
C ILE A 52 1.62 -1.08 -0.97
N LEU A 53 0.65 -0.69 -0.14
CA LEU A 53 -0.31 0.36 -0.48
C LEU A 53 0.35 1.74 -0.42
N ASN A 54 1.21 1.99 0.57
CA ASN A 54 2.02 3.20 0.68
C ASN A 54 2.89 3.38 -0.56
N TRP A 55 3.58 2.32 -1.00
CA TRP A 55 4.33 2.36 -2.25
C TRP A 55 3.45 2.74 -3.45
N LYS A 56 2.23 2.19 -3.55
CA LYS A 56 1.30 2.59 -4.62
C LYS A 56 0.91 4.06 -4.54
N ILE A 57 0.71 4.60 -3.33
CA ILE A 57 0.38 6.00 -3.10
C ILE A 57 1.58 6.89 -3.44
N SER A 58 2.75 6.63 -2.86
CA SER A 58 3.99 7.39 -3.12
C SER A 58 4.35 7.42 -4.59
N TYR A 59 4.00 6.38 -5.34
CA TYR A 59 4.26 6.31 -6.77
C TYR A 59 3.11 6.75 -7.69
N GLY A 60 1.99 7.24 -7.15
CA GLY A 60 0.82 7.65 -7.94
C GLY A 60 0.18 6.51 -8.73
N LYS A 61 0.35 5.26 -8.27
CA LYS A 61 -0.19 4.02 -8.86
C LYS A 61 -1.45 3.52 -8.14
N TYR A 62 -1.85 4.19 -7.07
CA TYR A 62 -3.06 3.87 -6.33
C TYR A 62 -4.30 4.24 -7.15
N LYS A 63 -5.21 3.28 -7.35
CA LYS A 63 -6.46 3.49 -8.09
C LYS A 63 -7.65 3.44 -7.12
N PRO A 64 -8.31 4.59 -6.82
CA PRO A 64 -9.48 4.61 -5.97
C PRO A 64 -10.66 3.87 -6.63
N LEU A 65 -11.60 3.41 -5.80
CA LEU A 65 -12.84 2.81 -6.28
C LEU A 65 -13.84 3.90 -6.66
N SER A 66 -14.55 3.72 -7.79
CA SER A 66 -15.69 4.57 -8.15
C SER A 66 -16.98 4.14 -7.45
N ARG A 67 -17.10 2.84 -7.11
CA ARG A 67 -18.25 2.24 -6.43
C ARG A 67 -17.76 1.24 -5.38
N PRO A 68 -18.49 1.04 -4.28
CA PRO A 68 -18.10 0.07 -3.26
C PRO A 68 -17.94 -1.35 -3.82
N SER A 69 -16.88 -2.05 -3.41
CA SER A 69 -16.64 -3.44 -3.82
C SER A 69 -17.30 -4.42 -2.85
N LYS A 70 -17.45 -5.68 -3.30
CA LYS A 70 -18.08 -6.76 -2.54
C LYS A 70 -17.10 -7.30 -1.49
N CYS A 71 -17.52 -7.35 -0.23
CA CYS A 71 -16.78 -8.00 0.84
C CYS A 71 -16.76 -9.52 0.69
N VAL A 72 -15.60 -10.15 0.86
CA VAL A 72 -15.46 -11.61 0.77
C VAL A 72 -16.19 -12.32 1.92
N LYS A 73 -16.27 -11.70 3.10
CA LYS A 73 -16.86 -12.32 4.30
C LYS A 73 -18.38 -12.15 4.39
N CYS A 74 -18.88 -10.91 4.36
CA CYS A 74 -20.32 -10.65 4.46
C CYS A 74 -21.06 -10.60 3.12
N SER A 75 -20.34 -10.71 1.98
CA SER A 75 -20.92 -10.62 0.63
C SER A 75 -21.67 -9.33 0.27
N ASN A 76 -21.67 -8.33 1.15
CA ASN A 76 -22.27 -7.03 0.89
C ASN A 76 -21.30 -6.10 0.15
N ARG A 77 -21.83 -5.15 -0.64
CA ARG A 77 -21.04 -4.11 -1.33
C ARG A 77 -20.73 -2.93 -0.39
N THR A 78 -19.89 -3.18 0.61
CA THR A 78 -19.59 -2.22 1.69
C THR A 78 -18.14 -1.74 1.70
N ILE A 79 -17.26 -2.29 0.85
CA ILE A 79 -15.86 -1.91 0.82
C ILE A 79 -15.69 -0.56 0.12
N LYS A 80 -15.27 0.45 0.89
CA LYS A 80 -15.02 1.82 0.41
C LYS A 80 -13.56 2.05 0.00
N TYR A 81 -12.61 1.35 0.63
CA TYR A 81 -11.18 1.51 0.38
C TYR A 81 -10.72 0.61 -0.77
N ALA A 82 -9.86 1.14 -1.64
CA ALA A 82 -9.35 0.35 -2.76
C ALA A 82 -8.39 -0.74 -2.27
N TYR A 83 -8.31 -1.83 -3.03
CA TYR A 83 -7.49 -3.02 -2.74
C TYR A 83 -7.85 -3.77 -1.44
N HIS A 84 -8.94 -3.41 -0.76
CA HIS A 84 -9.47 -4.18 0.34
C HIS A 84 -10.34 -5.34 -0.20
N VAL A 85 -10.29 -6.46 0.50
CA VAL A 85 -11.09 -7.68 0.26
C VAL A 85 -12.12 -7.90 1.37
N LEU A 86 -11.90 -7.29 2.55
CA LEU A 86 -12.85 -7.27 3.66
C LEU A 86 -13.31 -5.83 3.93
N CYS A 87 -14.57 -5.68 4.36
CA CYS A 87 -15.04 -4.40 4.90
C CYS A 87 -14.56 -4.22 6.34
N THR A 88 -14.57 -2.97 6.82
CA THR A 88 -14.17 -2.59 8.18
C THR A 88 -14.89 -3.41 9.25
N ASP A 89 -16.19 -3.61 9.07
CA ASP A 89 -17.05 -4.33 10.01
C ASP A 89 -16.74 -5.83 10.05
N CYS A 90 -16.06 -6.35 9.02
CA CYS A 90 -15.59 -7.73 8.98
C CYS A 90 -14.13 -7.87 9.43
N SER A 91 -13.28 -6.88 9.16
CA SER A 91 -11.86 -6.94 9.51
C SER A 91 -11.63 -6.71 11.00
N LEU A 92 -12.22 -5.65 11.56
CA LEU A 92 -11.98 -5.22 12.95
C LEU A 92 -12.35 -6.28 14.00
N PRO A 93 -13.59 -6.79 14.07
CA PRO A 93 -13.97 -7.72 15.13
C PRO A 93 -13.27 -9.08 15.02
N ASN A 94 -12.69 -9.40 13.86
CA ASN A 94 -11.99 -10.66 13.63
C ASN A 94 -10.46 -10.52 13.66
N GLY A 95 -9.93 -9.31 13.84
CA GLY A 95 -8.49 -9.06 13.80
C GLY A 95 -7.83 -9.45 12.46
N LEU A 96 -8.56 -9.33 11.35
CA LEU A 96 -8.07 -9.71 10.02
C LEU A 96 -7.61 -8.48 9.24
N CYS A 97 -6.54 -8.63 8.47
CA CYS A 97 -6.11 -7.59 7.53
C CYS A 97 -7.17 -7.37 6.44
N ALA A 98 -7.60 -6.12 6.24
CA ALA A 98 -8.62 -5.78 5.25
C ALA A 98 -8.19 -6.06 3.81
N LYS A 99 -6.88 -6.15 3.53
CA LYS A 99 -6.32 -6.42 2.19
C LYS A 99 -6.02 -7.89 1.91
N CYS A 100 -5.35 -8.61 2.81
CA CYS A 100 -4.99 -10.02 2.58
C CYS A 100 -5.90 -11.02 3.30
N GLY A 101 -6.70 -10.59 4.27
CA GLY A 101 -7.59 -11.47 5.04
C GLY A 101 -6.88 -12.37 6.06
N GLU A 102 -5.56 -12.24 6.21
CA GLU A 102 -4.78 -12.97 7.20
C GLU A 102 -4.90 -12.33 8.59
N SER A 103 -4.87 -13.16 9.63
CA SER A 103 -4.72 -12.73 11.02
C SER A 103 -3.30 -12.24 11.24
N ALA A 104 -3.12 -10.93 11.33
CA ALA A 104 -1.84 -10.31 11.63
C ALA A 104 -2.11 -9.08 12.49
N GLU A 105 -1.10 -8.65 13.25
CA GLU A 105 -1.16 -7.40 13.98
C GLU A 105 -1.52 -6.26 13.02
N ILE A 106 -2.71 -5.70 13.21
CA ILE A 106 -3.19 -4.55 12.47
C ILE A 106 -2.45 -3.36 13.04
N VAL A 107 -1.78 -2.59 12.17
CA VAL A 107 -1.12 -1.35 12.58
C VAL A 107 -2.23 -0.38 12.99
N GLN A 108 -2.38 -0.16 14.30
CA GLN A 108 -3.16 0.94 14.86
C GLN A 108 -2.20 2.12 14.95
N ASP A 109 -2.42 3.17 14.16
CA ASP A 109 -1.67 4.41 14.31
C ASP A 109 -2.09 5.04 15.64
N ASN A 110 -1.30 4.81 16.69
CA ASN A 110 -1.38 5.54 17.96
C ASN A 110 -0.82 6.95 17.75
N SER A 111 -1.48 7.76 16.92
CA SER A 111 -1.22 9.20 16.80
C SER A 111 -2.26 9.94 17.63
N SER A 112 -2.11 9.82 18.95
CA SER A 112 -2.80 10.64 19.95
C SER A 112 -1.74 11.26 20.85
N GLU A 113 -1.20 12.40 20.41
CA GLU A 113 -0.96 13.62 21.21
C GLU A 113 -0.53 14.78 20.31
#